data_AF-A0A542DHR0-F1
#
_entry.id   AF-A0A542DHR0-F1
#
_cell.length_a   1.000
_cell.length_b   1.000
_cell.length_c   1.000
_cell.angle_alpha   90.00
_cell.angle_beta   90.00
_cell.angle_gamma   90.00
#
_symmetry.space_group_name_H-M   'P 1'
#
loop_
_entity.id
_entity.type
_entity.pdbx_description
1 polymer ?
#
loop_
_entity_poly.entity_id
_entity_poly.type
_entity_poly.pdbx_seq_one_letter_code
_entity_poly.pdbx_strand_id
1 'polypeptide(L)'
;MRRGTRRIIGALAVGLALTLGACGSDEPERTEVVAKIKSMGGFADAPEATVGCIADWLMGHAAAEDLAAFVAGERDDQSLEWLTRDERSQQAVLDCLKGATEAR
;
A
#
# COMPACT_ATOMS: atom_id res chain seq x y z
N MET A 1 5.40 59.05 -10.32
CA MET A 1 5.82 58.88 -8.91
C MET A 1 6.30 57.44 -8.69
N ARG A 2 7.56 57.34 -8.22
CA ARG A 2 8.28 56.29 -7.45
C ARG A 2 7.91 54.80 -7.54
N ARG A 3 8.99 54.04 -7.82
CA ARG A 3 9.23 52.59 -7.73
C ARG A 3 8.87 51.99 -6.37
N GLY A 4 8.52 50.70 -6.38
CA GLY A 4 8.41 49.85 -5.20
C GLY A 4 8.79 48.39 -5.48
N THR A 5 10.04 48.13 -5.89
CA THR A 5 10.67 46.81 -5.80
C THR A 5 11.19 46.62 -4.37
N ARG A 6 10.78 45.55 -3.67
CA ARG A 6 11.65 44.68 -2.81
C ARG A 6 10.85 43.71 -1.92
N ARG A 7 11.12 42.41 -2.16
CA ARG A 7 11.40 41.31 -1.19
C ARG A 7 10.19 40.81 -0.35
N ILE A 8 10.01 39.54 0.03
CA ILE A 8 10.90 38.41 0.35
C ILE A 8 10.10 37.10 0.12
N ILE A 9 10.66 36.18 -0.67
CA ILE A 9 10.77 34.72 -0.45
C ILE A 9 9.91 34.14 0.71
N GLY A 10 8.89 33.36 0.35
CA GLY A 10 8.22 32.37 1.21
C GLY A 10 7.81 31.21 0.32
N ALA A 11 8.70 30.23 0.14
CA ALA A 11 8.64 28.94 0.84
C ALA A 11 7.56 28.00 0.27
N LEU A 12 8.03 26.98 -0.45
CA LEU A 12 7.37 25.71 -0.75
C LEU A 12 5.91 25.76 -1.24
N ALA A 13 5.71 25.87 -2.55
CA ALA A 13 4.58 25.23 -3.21
C ALA A 13 5.01 23.81 -3.66
N VAL A 14 5.38 22.97 -2.70
CA VAL A 14 5.37 21.51 -2.87
C VAL A 14 3.91 21.10 -2.68
N GLY A 15 3.22 20.86 -3.79
CA GLY A 15 1.80 20.50 -3.74
C GLY A 15 1.21 20.14 -5.10
N LEU A 16 2.04 19.70 -6.05
CA LEU A 16 1.61 19.16 -7.33
C LEU A 16 1.78 17.63 -7.32
N ALA A 17 0.99 16.94 -6.51
CA ALA A 17 1.02 15.46 -6.43
C ALA A 17 -0.32 14.84 -5.98
N LEU A 18 -1.47 15.43 -6.29
CA LEU A 18 -2.78 14.89 -5.84
C LEU A 18 -3.85 14.77 -6.94
N THR A 19 -3.50 14.75 -8.22
CA THR A 19 -4.48 14.65 -9.33
C THR A 19 -4.44 13.35 -10.12
N LEU A 20 -4.23 12.20 -9.46
CA LEU A 20 -4.41 10.88 -10.09
C LEU A 20 -5.40 9.97 -9.34
N GLY A 21 -6.17 10.49 -8.39
CA GLY A 21 -7.24 9.74 -7.72
C GLY A 21 -8.60 9.99 -8.37
N ALA A 22 -8.79 9.59 -9.64
CA ALA A 22 -10.10 9.39 -10.26
C ALA A 22 -9.96 8.91 -11.70
N CYS A 23 -9.87 7.59 -11.91
CA CYS A 23 -10.54 6.90 -13.02
C CYS A 23 -10.23 5.40 -12.98
N GLY A 24 -11.25 4.60 -12.66
CA GLY A 24 -11.37 3.21 -13.12
C GLY A 24 -11.12 2.15 -12.05
N SER A 25 -12.20 1.42 -11.76
CA SER A 25 -12.32 0.25 -10.88
C SER A 25 -12.50 0.57 -9.39
N ASP A 26 -13.69 0.24 -8.88
CA ASP A 26 -14.05 0.24 -7.45
C ASP A 26 -13.19 -0.75 -6.64
N GLU A 27 -12.52 -1.70 -7.30
CA GLU A 27 -11.61 -2.67 -6.69
C GLU A 27 -10.14 -2.33 -6.98
N PRO A 28 -9.27 -2.36 -5.96
CA PRO A 28 -7.83 -2.18 -6.15
C PRO A 28 -7.21 -3.29 -7.00
N GLU A 29 -6.31 -2.90 -7.90
CA GLU A 29 -5.54 -3.82 -8.72
C GLU A 29 -4.39 -4.44 -7.92
N ARG A 30 -3.95 -5.64 -8.32
CA ARG A 30 -2.84 -6.38 -7.67
C ARG A 30 -1.58 -5.52 -7.51
N THR A 31 -1.27 -4.71 -8.51
CA THR A 31 -0.09 -3.83 -8.51
C THR A 31 -0.16 -2.76 -7.44
N GLU A 32 -1.36 -2.24 -7.15
CA GLU A 32 -1.58 -1.23 -6.11
C GLU A 32 -1.43 -1.85 -4.72
N VAL A 33 -1.96 -3.06 -4.54
CA VAL A 33 -1.79 -3.85 -3.31
C VAL A 33 -0.32 -4.17 -3.05
N VAL A 34 0.43 -4.61 -4.07
CA VAL A 34 1.88 -4.85 -3.97
C VAL A 34 2.64 -3.58 -3.59
N ALA A 35 2.33 -2.46 -4.23
CA ALA A 35 2.97 -1.18 -3.93
C ALA A 35 2.69 -0.74 -2.49
N LYS A 36 1.44 -0.91 -2.02
CA LYS A 36 1.07 -0.62 -0.64
C LYS A 36 1.83 -1.51 0.35
N ILE A 37 1.90 -2.82 0.13
CA ILE A 37 2.66 -3.73 1.00
C ILE A 37 4.12 -3.30 1.09
N LYS A 38 4.79 -2.99 -0.03
CA LYS A 38 6.21 -2.54 -0.01
C LYS A 38 6.41 -1.20 0.70
N SER A 39 5.39 -0.35 0.73
CA SER A 39 5.44 0.91 1.48
C SER A 39 5.42 0.70 3.00
N MET A 40 4.98 -0.48 3.47
CA MET A 40 4.99 -0.82 4.89
C MET A 40 6.43 -1.13 5.32
N GLY A 41 6.88 -0.53 6.42
CA GLY A 41 8.26 -0.67 6.90
C GLY A 41 8.71 -2.12 7.15
N GLY A 42 7.78 -3.03 7.47
CA GLY A 42 8.08 -4.45 7.66
C GLY A 42 8.28 -5.27 6.37
N PHE A 43 7.95 -4.71 5.21
CA PHE A 43 7.99 -5.41 3.92
C PHE A 43 8.78 -4.69 2.83
N ALA A 44 9.40 -3.54 3.14
CA ALA A 44 10.19 -2.75 2.18
C ALA A 44 11.31 -3.55 1.50
N ASP A 45 12.00 -4.38 2.28
CA ASP A 45 13.09 -5.25 1.80
C ASP A 45 12.65 -6.72 1.61
N ALA A 46 11.35 -7.00 1.66
CA ALA A 46 10.85 -8.36 1.47
C ALA A 46 11.04 -8.83 0.02
N PRO A 47 11.35 -10.12 -0.21
CA PRO A 47 11.44 -10.68 -1.56
C PRO A 47 10.16 -10.46 -2.37
N GLU A 48 10.27 -10.22 -3.68
CA GLU A 48 9.12 -10.06 -4.59
C GLU A 48 8.13 -11.22 -4.51
N ALA A 49 8.64 -12.46 -4.36
CA ALA A 49 7.80 -13.64 -4.21
C ALA A 49 6.95 -13.58 -2.92
N THR A 50 7.52 -13.07 -1.83
CA THR A 50 6.82 -12.88 -0.56
C THR A 50 5.74 -11.81 -0.68
N VAL A 51 6.10 -10.64 -1.22
CA VAL A 51 5.15 -9.53 -1.39
C VAL A 51 4.02 -9.92 -2.35
N GLY A 52 4.35 -10.56 -3.47
CA GLY A 52 3.38 -11.01 -4.45
C GLY A 52 2.40 -12.03 -3.85
N CYS A 53 2.91 -12.96 -3.07
CA CYS A 53 2.07 -13.98 -2.44
C CYS A 53 1.10 -13.39 -1.39
N ILE A 54 1.54 -12.39 -0.61
CA ILE A 54 0.66 -11.64 0.30
C ILE A 54 -0.40 -10.86 -0.47
N ALA A 55 -0.03 -10.23 -1.60
CA ALA A 55 -0.98 -9.50 -2.44
C ALA A 55 -2.04 -10.42 -3.05
N ASP A 56 -1.64 -11.59 -3.57
CA ASP A 56 -2.57 -12.58 -4.11
C ASP A 56 -3.50 -13.11 -3.02
N TRP A 57 -2.96 -13.35 -1.83
CA TRP A 57 -3.74 -13.77 -0.67
C TRP A 57 -4.78 -12.70 -0.27
N LEU A 58 -4.37 -11.43 -0.22
CA LEU A 58 -5.22 -10.28 0.08
C LEU A 58 -6.39 -10.15 -0.89
N MET A 59 -6.13 -10.23 -2.18
CA MET A 59 -7.16 -10.15 -3.21
C MET A 59 -8.16 -11.31 -3.14
N GLY A 60 -7.74 -12.48 -2.67
CA GLY A 60 -8.61 -13.66 -2.54
C GLY A 60 -9.42 -13.75 -1.24
N HIS A 61 -9.02 -13.03 -0.19
CA HIS A 61 -9.55 -13.24 1.17
C HIS A 61 -10.06 -11.97 1.87
N ALA A 62 -9.58 -10.77 1.49
CA ALA A 62 -10.08 -9.53 2.04
C ALA A 62 -11.42 -9.15 1.39
N ALA A 63 -12.32 -8.52 2.17
CA ALA A 63 -13.46 -7.85 1.57
C ALA A 63 -12.96 -6.69 0.69
N ALA A 64 -13.63 -6.43 -0.45
CA ALA A 64 -13.23 -5.39 -1.39
C ALA A 64 -13.10 -4.00 -0.72
N GLU A 65 -14.03 -3.66 0.18
CA GLU A 65 -14.02 -2.41 0.95
C GLU A 65 -12.78 -2.30 1.87
N ASP A 66 -12.41 -3.42 2.51
CA ASP A 66 -11.25 -3.50 3.39
C ASP A 66 -9.94 -3.40 2.60
N LEU A 67 -9.90 -4.01 1.42
CA LEU A 67 -8.77 -3.93 0.50
C LEU A 67 -8.59 -2.51 -0.05
N ALA A 68 -9.69 -1.84 -0.39
CA ALA A 68 -9.69 -0.45 -0.83
C ALA A 68 -9.20 0.49 0.28
N ALA A 69 -9.73 0.34 1.50
CA ALA A 69 -9.28 1.11 2.66
C ALA A 69 -7.79 0.89 2.98
N PHE A 70 -7.30 -0.34 2.79
CA PHE A 70 -5.87 -0.67 2.93
C PHE A 70 -5.02 0.06 1.89
N VAL A 71 -5.37 -0.02 0.61
CA VAL A 71 -4.62 0.66 -0.46
C VAL A 71 -4.67 2.19 -0.31
N ALA A 72 -5.80 2.73 0.13
CA ALA A 72 -5.98 4.15 0.41
C ALA A 72 -5.18 4.66 1.64
N GLY A 73 -4.64 3.76 2.48
CA GLY A 73 -3.96 4.13 3.73
C GLY A 73 -4.89 4.64 4.82
N GLU A 74 -6.16 4.23 4.77
CA GLU A 74 -7.16 4.55 5.81
C GLU A 74 -7.09 3.56 6.99
N ARG A 75 -6.33 2.48 6.86
CA ARG A 75 -5.99 1.55 7.95
C ARG A 75 -4.56 1.78 8.43
N ASP A 76 -4.28 1.41 9.68
CA ASP A 76 -2.95 1.54 10.26
C ASP A 76 -1.93 0.78 9.39
N ASP A 77 -1.06 1.53 8.74
CA ASP A 77 -0.15 1.09 7.69
C ASP A 77 1.00 0.19 8.20
N GLN A 78 0.96 -0.15 9.49
CA GLN A 78 2.07 -0.78 10.19
C GLN A 78 1.89 -2.28 10.43
N SER A 79 0.68 -2.83 10.31
CA SER A 79 0.49 -4.28 10.43
C SER A 79 -0.69 -4.83 9.61
N LEU A 80 -0.53 -6.05 9.14
CA LEU A 80 -1.60 -6.85 8.51
C LEU A 80 -2.45 -7.57 9.57
N GLU A 81 -2.41 -7.15 10.84
CA GLU A 81 -3.09 -7.84 11.95
C GLU A 81 -4.61 -7.95 11.76
N TRP A 82 -5.21 -6.99 11.07
CA TRP A 82 -6.64 -6.99 10.77
C TRP A 82 -7.04 -8.14 9.81
N LEU A 83 -6.09 -8.67 9.04
CA LEU A 83 -6.28 -9.79 8.12
C LEU A 83 -6.02 -11.14 8.76
N THR A 84 -5.12 -11.16 9.74
CA THR A 84 -4.75 -12.38 10.47
C THR A 84 -5.70 -12.66 11.64
N ARG A 85 -6.87 -12.02 11.73
CA ARG A 85 -7.82 -12.27 12.83
C ARG A 85 -8.40 -13.67 12.83
N ASP A 86 -8.45 -14.31 11.68
CA ASP A 86 -8.95 -15.68 11.52
C ASP A 86 -7.78 -16.67 11.41
N GLU A 87 -7.85 -17.79 12.15
CA GLU A 87 -6.77 -18.80 12.18
C GLU A 87 -6.53 -19.43 10.80
N ARG A 88 -7.58 -19.58 9.98
CA ARG A 88 -7.44 -20.12 8.61
C ARG A 88 -6.68 -19.15 7.71
N SER A 89 -6.92 -17.86 7.90
CA SER A 89 -6.25 -16.77 7.20
C SER A 89 -4.76 -16.69 7.56
N GLN A 90 -4.42 -16.89 8.84
CA GLN A 90 -3.04 -17.02 9.30
C GLN A 90 -2.33 -18.22 8.67
N GLN A 91 -2.96 -19.38 8.64
CA GLN A 91 -2.34 -20.58 8.08
C GLN A 91 -2.08 -20.44 6.57
N ALA A 92 -3.03 -19.85 5.83
CA ALA A 92 -2.90 -19.63 4.40
C ALA A 92 -1.75 -18.66 4.04
N VAL A 93 -1.56 -17.58 4.80
CA VAL A 93 -0.41 -16.68 4.58
C VAL A 93 0.91 -17.33 4.98
N LEU A 94 0.94 -18.16 6.03
CA LEU A 94 2.14 -18.92 6.41
C LEU A 94 2.55 -19.94 5.36
N ASP A 95 1.60 -20.67 4.77
CA ASP A 95 1.86 -21.63 3.70
C ASP A 95 2.39 -20.91 2.44
N CYS A 96 1.80 -19.76 2.13
CA CYS A 96 2.25 -18.84 1.09
C CYS A 96 3.70 -18.35 1.30
N LEU A 97 4.02 -17.90 2.51
CA LEU A 97 5.37 -17.46 2.88
C LEU A 97 6.39 -18.59 2.81
N LYS A 98 6.01 -19.80 3.24
CA LYS A 98 6.86 -20.98 3.22
C LYS A 98 7.24 -21.37 1.79
N GLY A 99 6.26 -21.42 0.87
CA GLY A 99 6.51 -21.66 -0.55
C GLY A 99 7.42 -20.60 -1.20
N ALA A 100 7.25 -19.33 -0.83
CA ALA A 100 8.10 -18.24 -1.31
C ALA A 100 9.55 -18.31 -0.80
N THR A 101 9.78 -18.91 0.37
CA THR A 101 11.14 -19.13 0.92
C THR A 101 11.84 -20.36 0.36
N GLU A 102 11.09 -21.39 -0.05
CA GLU A 102 11.62 -22.64 -0.61
C GLU A 102 11.90 -22.56 -2.12
N ALA A 103 11.34 -21.58 -2.82
CA ALA A 103 11.60 -21.32 -4.25
C ALA A 103 12.96 -20.63 -4.52
N ARG A 104 13.90 -20.67 -3.55
CA ARG A 104 15.24 -20.07 -3.63
C ARG A 104 16.30 -21.07 -4.06
#